data_AF-A0A1F3SUR8-F1
#
_entry.id   AF-A0A1F3SUR8-F1
#
_cell.length_a   1.000
_cell.length_b   1.000
_cell.length_c   1.000
_cell.angle_alpha   90.00
_cell.angle_beta   90.00
_cell.angle_gamma   90.00
#
_symmetry.space_group_name_H-M   'P 1'
#
loop_
_entity.id
_entity.type
_entity.pdbx_description
1 polymer ?
#
loop_
_entity_poly.entity_id
_entity_poly.type
_entity_poly.pdbx_seq_one_letter_code
_entity_poly.pdbx_strand_id
1 'polypeptide(L)'
;MKKLISEYMMTKIVAIFYLWLFVLAALPKISTIYFSILAWIPAVMLYISPSLLKYLRKQQFRREFAEFLNQIILKMQTGEAFRSSLQTASLNLSEFSRYKFEKMRESLCFGSNVAQNTQNDPDVEYLLQYFRQAEADSHRILPRLLQLREKIKVTESLQKKINQALRQHRAQMWVLTVLYLALLFVVLHKYGWHAQSRLIMISILLYILGLYLSLRISRGFKWKV
;
A
#
# COMPACT_ATOMS: atom_id res chain seq x y z
N MET A 1 -13.92 -4.94 -19.84
CA MET A 1 -12.45 -4.71 -19.86
C MET A 1 -11.69 -5.00 -18.56
N LYS A 2 -12.29 -4.93 -17.35
CA LYS A 2 -11.63 -5.38 -16.09
C LYS A 2 -11.11 -6.83 -16.15
N LYS A 3 -11.75 -7.70 -16.94
CA LYS A 3 -11.28 -9.06 -17.24
C LYS A 3 -10.05 -9.05 -18.16
N LEU A 4 -10.14 -8.43 -19.34
CA LEU A 4 -9.10 -8.52 -20.38
C LEU A 4 -7.70 -8.03 -19.97
N ILE A 5 -7.55 -6.90 -19.27
CA ILE A 5 -6.21 -6.39 -18.88
C ILE A 5 -5.64 -7.19 -17.70
N SER A 6 -6.50 -7.70 -16.81
CA SER A 6 -6.09 -8.60 -15.73
C SER A 6 -5.72 -9.98 -16.26
N GLU A 7 -6.47 -10.49 -17.23
CA GLU A 7 -6.24 -11.78 -17.87
C GLU A 7 -4.95 -11.74 -18.68
N TYR A 8 -4.71 -10.68 -19.46
CA TYR A 8 -3.47 -10.54 -20.24
C TYR A 8 -2.21 -10.40 -19.36
N MET A 9 -2.31 -9.66 -18.25
CA MET A 9 -1.21 -9.58 -17.28
C MET A 9 -1.03 -10.90 -16.52
N MET A 10 -2.12 -11.58 -16.15
CA MET A 10 -2.04 -12.91 -15.53
C MET A 10 -1.45 -13.95 -16.47
N THR A 11 -1.82 -13.98 -17.74
CA THR A 11 -1.28 -14.95 -18.70
C THR A 11 0.21 -14.75 -18.91
N LYS A 12 0.70 -13.51 -18.96
CA LYS A 12 2.15 -13.25 -18.99
C LYS A 12 2.87 -13.71 -17.72
N ILE A 13 2.32 -13.42 -16.55
CA ILE A 13 2.94 -13.83 -15.27
C ILE A 13 2.96 -15.36 -15.15
N VAL A 14 1.87 -16.03 -15.54
CA VAL A 14 1.75 -17.49 -15.56
C VAL A 14 2.70 -18.10 -16.60
N ALA A 15 2.82 -17.51 -17.80
CA ALA A 15 3.78 -17.97 -18.82
C ALA A 15 5.23 -17.85 -18.35
N ILE A 16 5.60 -16.74 -17.69
CA ILE A 16 6.93 -16.55 -17.10
C ILE A 16 7.17 -17.59 -15.99
N PHE A 17 6.17 -17.90 -15.17
CA PHE A 17 6.25 -18.93 -14.14
C PHE A 17 6.52 -20.32 -14.74
N TYR A 18 5.78 -20.71 -15.77
CA TYR A 18 5.99 -22.00 -16.45
C TYR A 18 7.34 -22.07 -17.15
N LEU A 19 7.78 -20.98 -17.79
CA LEU A 19 9.11 -20.90 -18.40
C LEU A 19 10.21 -21.04 -17.34
N TRP A 20 10.03 -20.43 -16.19
CA TRP A 20 10.98 -20.53 -15.08
C TRP A 20 11.05 -21.95 -14.49
N LEU A 21 9.91 -22.62 -14.31
CA LEU A 21 9.86 -24.03 -13.91
C LEU A 21 10.53 -24.95 -14.95
N PHE A 22 10.33 -24.66 -16.24
CA PHE A 22 10.94 -25.42 -17.33
C PHE A 22 12.48 -25.28 -17.34
N VAL A 23 13.00 -24.06 -17.19
CA VAL A 23 14.44 -23.79 -17.08
C VAL A 23 15.06 -24.53 -15.89
N LEU A 24 14.34 -24.57 -14.77
CA LEU A 24 14.77 -25.30 -13.58
C LEU A 24 14.79 -26.81 -13.74
N ALA A 25 13.79 -27.36 -14.42
CA ALA A 25 13.72 -28.79 -14.72
C ALA A 25 14.82 -29.23 -15.71
N ALA A 26 15.28 -28.32 -16.57
CA ALA A 26 16.33 -28.57 -17.55
C ALA A 26 17.77 -28.54 -16.98
N LEU A 27 17.95 -28.28 -15.68
CA LEU A 27 19.27 -28.28 -15.02
C LEU A 27 19.54 -29.61 -14.31
N PRO A 28 20.18 -30.59 -14.98
CA PRO A 28 20.57 -31.84 -14.35
C PRO A 28 21.69 -31.55 -13.34
N LYS A 29 21.55 -32.05 -12.10
CA LYS A 29 22.49 -31.96 -10.93
C LYS A 29 22.15 -30.99 -9.81
N ILE A 30 20.96 -30.37 -9.78
CA ILE A 30 20.55 -29.62 -8.58
C ILE A 30 20.09 -30.60 -7.49
N SER A 31 20.65 -30.48 -6.27
CA SER A 31 20.19 -31.26 -5.12
C SER A 31 18.72 -30.94 -4.79
N THR A 32 17.95 -31.95 -4.41
CA THR A 32 16.48 -31.91 -4.22
C THR A 32 16.03 -30.79 -3.26
N ILE A 33 16.88 -30.41 -2.30
CA ILE A 33 16.62 -29.34 -1.33
C ILE A 33 16.66 -27.97 -2.02
N TYR A 34 17.68 -27.71 -2.85
CA TYR A 34 17.81 -26.45 -3.59
C TYR A 34 16.70 -26.29 -4.63
N PHE A 35 16.32 -27.38 -5.30
CA PHE A 35 15.20 -27.38 -6.25
C PHE A 35 13.89 -27.00 -5.55
N SER A 36 13.63 -27.57 -4.38
CA SER A 36 12.44 -27.24 -3.58
C SER A 36 12.43 -25.77 -3.17
N ILE A 37 13.54 -25.26 -2.61
CA ILE A 37 13.63 -23.86 -2.19
C ILE A 37 13.43 -22.91 -3.37
N LEU A 38 14.06 -23.19 -4.52
CA LEU A 38 13.87 -22.38 -5.71
C LEU A 38 12.39 -22.40 -6.12
N ALA A 39 11.77 -23.58 -6.26
CA ALA A 39 10.38 -23.71 -6.71
C ALA A 39 9.36 -22.93 -5.86
N TRP A 40 9.66 -22.71 -4.57
CA TRP A 40 8.82 -21.89 -3.69
C TRP A 40 8.87 -20.39 -4.01
N ILE A 41 9.98 -19.87 -4.52
CA ILE A 41 10.17 -18.42 -4.75
C ILE A 41 9.12 -17.85 -5.72
N PRO A 42 8.89 -18.42 -6.92
CA PRO A 42 7.87 -17.90 -7.82
C PRO A 42 6.44 -18.16 -7.34
N ALA A 43 6.20 -19.27 -6.62
CA ALA A 43 4.88 -19.57 -6.06
C ALA A 43 4.46 -18.52 -5.02
N VAL A 44 5.40 -18.12 -4.15
CA VAL A 44 5.21 -17.01 -3.20
C VAL A 44 5.03 -15.68 -3.94
N MET A 45 5.81 -15.43 -4.99
CA MET A 45 5.64 -14.23 -5.83
C MET A 45 4.24 -14.14 -6.46
N LEU A 46 3.71 -15.24 -7.00
CA LEU A 46 2.36 -15.30 -7.55
C LEU A 46 1.31 -14.96 -6.48
N TYR A 47 1.44 -15.53 -5.29
CA TYR A 47 0.53 -15.28 -4.17
C TYR A 47 0.55 -13.81 -3.70
N ILE A 48 1.73 -13.18 -3.68
CA ILE A 48 1.89 -11.78 -3.24
C ILE A 48 1.49 -10.78 -4.33
N SER A 49 1.68 -11.13 -5.61
CA SER A 49 1.45 -10.24 -6.75
C SER A 49 0.08 -9.55 -6.80
N PRO A 50 -1.08 -10.22 -6.58
CA PRO A 50 -2.37 -9.52 -6.62
C PRO A 50 -2.52 -8.51 -5.48
N SER A 51 -1.98 -8.83 -4.30
CA SER A 51 -2.00 -7.94 -3.14
C SER A 51 -1.13 -6.71 -3.38
N LEU A 52 0.07 -6.91 -3.96
CA LEU A 52 0.97 -5.83 -4.33
C LEU A 52 0.36 -4.93 -5.40
N LEU A 53 -0.23 -5.49 -6.45
CA LEU A 53 -0.91 -4.73 -7.51
C LEU A 53 -2.08 -3.91 -6.98
N LYS A 54 -2.90 -4.49 -6.07
CA LYS A 54 -3.97 -3.75 -5.39
C LYS A 54 -3.41 -2.58 -4.58
N TYR A 55 -2.32 -2.80 -3.85
CA TYR A 55 -1.66 -1.76 -3.07
C TYR A 55 -1.11 -0.62 -3.95
N LEU A 56 -0.38 -0.96 -5.02
CA LEU A 56 0.18 0.01 -5.96
C LEU A 56 -0.93 0.83 -6.65
N ARG A 57 -1.99 0.17 -7.14
CA ARG A 57 -3.15 0.85 -7.74
C ARG A 57 -3.86 1.77 -6.74
N LYS A 58 -3.98 1.37 -5.48
CA LYS A 58 -4.57 2.22 -4.43
C LYS A 58 -3.71 3.46 -4.17
N GLN A 59 -2.38 3.28 -4.12
CA GLN A 59 -1.45 4.39 -3.94
C GLN A 59 -1.47 5.35 -5.14
N GLN A 60 -1.49 4.82 -6.36
CA GLN A 60 -1.61 5.60 -7.59
C GLN A 60 -2.91 6.39 -7.61
N PHE A 61 -4.05 5.74 -7.31
CA PHE A 61 -5.36 6.40 -7.24
C PHE A 61 -5.36 7.56 -6.23
N ARG A 62 -4.73 7.41 -5.06
CA ARG A 62 -4.65 8.49 -4.07
C ARG A 62 -3.85 9.70 -4.57
N ARG A 63 -2.72 9.46 -5.24
CA ARG A 63 -1.90 10.53 -5.83
C ARG A 63 -2.67 11.28 -6.91
N GLU A 64 -3.26 10.52 -7.83
CA GLU A 64 -4.06 11.06 -8.92
C GLU A 64 -5.32 11.79 -8.41
N PHE A 65 -5.93 11.33 -7.31
CA PHE A 65 -7.07 11.99 -6.68
C PHE A 65 -6.73 13.40 -6.19
N ALA A 66 -5.56 13.59 -5.58
CA ALA A 66 -5.13 14.92 -5.12
C ALA A 66 -4.93 15.89 -6.28
N GLU A 67 -4.34 15.42 -7.38
CA GLU A 67 -4.16 16.21 -8.60
C GLU A 67 -5.48 16.54 -9.29
N PHE A 68 -6.37 15.54 -9.40
CA PHE A 68 -7.74 15.69 -9.88
C PHE A 68 -8.50 16.77 -9.11
N LEU A 69 -8.43 16.74 -7.77
CA LEU A 69 -9.08 17.73 -6.92
C LEU A 69 -8.54 19.15 -7.18
N ASN A 70 -7.22 19.30 -7.37
CA ASN A 70 -6.63 20.59 -7.70
C ASN A 70 -7.13 21.13 -9.06
N GLN A 71 -7.25 20.26 -10.07
CA GLN A 71 -7.76 20.66 -11.39
C GLN A 71 -9.22 21.12 -11.34
N ILE A 72 -10.06 20.44 -10.54
CA ILE A 72 -11.46 20.86 -10.34
C ILE A 72 -11.52 22.22 -9.66
N ILE A 73 -10.78 22.39 -8.57
CA ILE A 73 -10.75 23.65 -7.82
C ILE A 73 -10.31 24.80 -8.74
N LEU A 74 -9.27 24.59 -9.55
CA LEU A 74 -8.77 25.58 -10.50
C LEU A 74 -9.85 25.97 -11.52
N LYS A 75 -10.53 24.99 -12.14
CA LYS A 75 -11.58 25.25 -13.14
C LYS A 75 -12.82 25.93 -12.55
N MET A 76 -13.18 25.56 -11.33
CA MET A 76 -14.25 26.25 -10.62
C MET A 76 -13.87 27.70 -10.27
N GLN A 77 -12.61 27.97 -9.95
CA GLN A 77 -12.11 29.34 -9.75
C GLN A 77 -12.15 30.18 -11.02
N THR A 78 -11.99 29.56 -12.20
CA THR A 78 -12.17 30.23 -13.49
C THR A 78 -13.63 30.36 -13.93
N GLY A 79 -14.59 29.96 -13.08
CA GLY A 79 -16.02 30.11 -13.34
C GLY A 79 -16.68 28.92 -14.03
N GLU A 80 -15.98 27.79 -14.23
CA GLU A 80 -16.63 26.59 -14.75
C GLU A 80 -17.55 25.95 -13.71
N ALA A 81 -18.70 25.43 -14.16
CA ALA A 81 -19.58 24.65 -13.31
C ALA A 81 -18.88 23.39 -12.79
N PHE A 82 -19.22 22.97 -11.55
CA PHE A 82 -18.61 21.80 -10.89
C PHE A 82 -18.66 20.52 -11.74
N ARG A 83 -19.79 20.23 -12.38
CA ARG A 83 -19.95 19.04 -13.25
C ARG A 83 -19.04 19.09 -14.48
N SER A 84 -18.89 20.25 -15.11
CA SER A 84 -17.97 20.46 -16.24
C SER A 84 -16.52 20.28 -15.78
N SER A 85 -16.17 20.88 -14.65
CA SER A 85 -14.84 20.77 -14.04
C SER A 85 -14.47 19.30 -13.73
N LEU A 86 -15.41 18.53 -13.18
CA LEU A 86 -15.26 17.08 -12.91
C LEU A 86 -14.98 16.29 -14.18
N GLN A 87 -15.77 16.52 -15.24
CA GLN A 87 -15.61 15.82 -16.52
C GLN A 87 -14.27 16.14 -17.16
N THR A 88 -13.90 17.42 -17.22
CA THR A 88 -12.66 17.81 -17.90
C THR A 88 -11.43 17.40 -17.08
N ALA A 89 -11.52 17.33 -15.75
CA ALA A 89 -10.44 16.80 -14.90
C ALA A 89 -10.28 15.27 -15.03
N SER A 90 -11.36 14.52 -15.31
CA SER A 90 -11.27 13.06 -15.43
C SER A 90 -10.53 12.59 -16.68
N LEU A 91 -10.45 13.44 -17.71
CA LEU A 91 -9.73 13.17 -18.96
C LEU A 91 -8.22 13.08 -18.76
N ASN A 92 -7.67 13.79 -17.77
CA ASN A 92 -6.23 13.83 -17.48
C ASN A 92 -5.75 12.67 -16.61
N LEU A 93 -6.63 11.73 -16.25
CA LEU A 93 -6.32 10.62 -15.36
C LEU A 93 -5.85 9.37 -16.11
N SER A 94 -5.13 8.50 -15.40
CA SER A 94 -4.80 7.17 -15.91
C SER A 94 -6.07 6.38 -16.24
N GLU A 95 -6.03 5.47 -17.22
CA GLU A 95 -7.21 4.70 -17.65
C GLU A 95 -7.94 4.02 -16.48
N PHE A 96 -7.18 3.50 -15.51
CA PHE A 96 -7.74 2.83 -14.34
C PHE A 96 -8.49 3.80 -13.43
N SER A 97 -7.90 4.94 -13.10
CA SER A 97 -8.55 5.95 -12.27
C SER A 97 -9.70 6.59 -13.00
N ARG A 98 -9.53 6.96 -14.27
CA ARG A 98 -10.57 7.51 -15.15
C ARG A 98 -11.80 6.63 -15.13
N TYR A 99 -11.66 5.31 -15.27
CA TYR A 99 -12.80 4.39 -15.16
C TYR A 99 -13.51 4.45 -13.80
N LYS A 100 -12.78 4.56 -12.70
CA LYS A 100 -13.38 4.71 -11.35
C LYS A 100 -14.12 6.05 -11.21
N PHE A 101 -13.53 7.13 -11.69
CA PHE A 101 -14.14 8.46 -11.65
C PHE A 101 -15.33 8.60 -12.58
N GLU A 102 -15.29 7.96 -13.74
CA GLU A 102 -16.42 7.92 -14.66
C GLU A 102 -17.62 7.23 -14.02
N LYS A 103 -17.39 6.10 -13.34
CA LYS A 103 -18.42 5.43 -12.54
C LYS A 103 -18.94 6.27 -11.38
N MET A 104 -18.07 7.01 -10.70
CA MET A 104 -18.49 7.95 -9.67
C MET A 104 -19.36 9.06 -10.28
N ARG A 105 -18.95 9.62 -11.42
CA ARG A 105 -19.67 10.67 -12.15
C ARG A 105 -21.04 10.20 -12.60
N GLU A 106 -21.14 9.03 -13.24
CA GLU A 106 -22.40 8.39 -13.60
C GLU A 106 -23.30 8.20 -12.36
N SER A 107 -22.72 7.75 -11.25
CA SER A 107 -23.45 7.58 -9.98
C SER A 107 -23.92 8.90 -9.36
N LEU A 108 -23.24 10.02 -9.63
CA LEU A 108 -23.67 11.36 -9.24
C LEU A 108 -24.81 11.85 -10.14
N CYS A 109 -24.72 11.63 -11.46
CA CYS A 109 -25.71 12.12 -12.43
C CYS A 109 -27.03 11.34 -12.40
N PHE A 110 -26.99 10.01 -12.26
CA PHE A 110 -28.17 9.15 -12.49
C PHE A 110 -28.93 8.74 -11.23
N GLY A 111 -28.42 9.01 -10.02
CA GLY A 111 -29.11 8.73 -8.76
C GLY A 111 -29.35 7.24 -8.46
N SER A 112 -28.89 6.78 -7.28
CA SER A 112 -29.17 5.47 -6.62
C SER A 112 -28.87 4.15 -7.35
N ASN A 113 -29.20 3.96 -8.63
CA ASN A 113 -29.20 2.63 -9.26
C ASN A 113 -27.80 2.09 -9.65
N VAL A 114 -26.80 2.97 -9.82
CA VAL A 114 -25.40 2.58 -10.14
C VAL A 114 -24.56 2.32 -8.87
N ALA A 115 -25.06 2.69 -7.70
CA ALA A 115 -24.34 2.59 -6.42
C ALA A 115 -24.04 1.14 -6.02
N GLN A 116 -24.91 0.18 -6.37
CA GLN A 116 -24.78 -1.24 -6.00
C GLN A 116 -23.50 -1.89 -6.56
N ASN A 117 -22.99 -1.43 -7.71
CA ASN A 117 -21.80 -2.02 -8.33
C ASN A 117 -20.48 -1.34 -7.87
N THR A 118 -20.60 -0.27 -7.09
CA THR A 118 -19.47 0.56 -6.60
C THR A 118 -19.21 0.36 -5.10
N GLN A 119 -20.11 -0.33 -4.38
CA GLN A 119 -20.04 -0.67 -2.95
C GLN A 119 -18.80 -1.47 -2.51
N ASN A 120 -17.99 -1.98 -3.44
CA ASN A 120 -16.81 -2.78 -3.09
C ASN A 120 -15.57 -1.96 -2.69
N ASP A 121 -15.59 -0.62 -2.77
CA ASP A 121 -14.46 0.23 -2.38
C ASP A 121 -14.90 1.36 -1.43
N PRO A 122 -14.65 1.26 -0.11
CA PRO A 122 -15.13 2.23 0.88
C PRO A 122 -14.56 3.64 0.66
N ASP A 123 -13.36 3.75 0.07
CA ASP A 123 -12.76 5.04 -0.24
C ASP A 123 -13.57 5.77 -1.34
N VAL A 124 -14.12 5.03 -2.30
CA VAL A 124 -14.93 5.59 -3.41
C VAL A 124 -16.32 5.99 -2.93
N GLU A 125 -16.92 5.18 -2.05
CA GLU A 125 -18.22 5.48 -1.45
C GLU A 125 -18.19 6.76 -0.60
N TYR A 126 -17.16 6.91 0.24
CA TYR A 126 -16.95 8.14 1.02
C TYR A 126 -16.86 9.38 0.12
N LEU A 127 -16.09 9.28 -0.97
CA LEU A 127 -15.94 10.39 -1.93
C LEU A 127 -17.24 10.71 -2.67
N LEU A 128 -18.00 9.70 -3.07
CA LEU A 128 -19.30 9.87 -3.71
C LEU A 128 -20.28 10.59 -2.78
N GLN A 129 -20.37 10.16 -1.52
CA GLN A 129 -21.21 10.80 -0.51
C GLN A 129 -20.77 12.25 -0.29
N TYR A 130 -19.46 12.50 -0.21
CA TYR A 130 -18.91 13.84 -0.07
C TYR A 130 -19.29 14.75 -1.25
N PHE A 131 -19.17 14.27 -2.49
CA PHE A 131 -19.54 15.05 -3.67
C PHE A 131 -21.04 15.31 -3.77
N ARG A 132 -21.89 14.35 -3.41
CA ARG A 132 -23.35 14.58 -3.34
C ARG A 132 -23.71 15.65 -2.32
N GLN A 133 -23.10 15.60 -1.14
CA GLN A 133 -23.29 16.62 -0.11
C GLN A 133 -22.77 17.99 -0.58
N ALA A 134 -21.62 18.03 -1.25
CA ALA A 134 -21.10 19.26 -1.83
C ALA A 134 -22.09 19.84 -2.86
N GLU A 135 -22.58 19.02 -3.79
CA GLU A 135 -23.49 19.43 -4.87
C GLU A 135 -24.83 19.97 -4.37
N ALA A 136 -25.36 19.42 -3.26
CA ALA A 136 -26.57 19.93 -2.63
C ALA A 136 -26.43 21.41 -2.19
N ASP A 137 -25.22 21.84 -1.82
CA ASP A 137 -24.92 23.23 -1.43
C ASP A 137 -24.05 23.92 -2.49
N SER A 138 -24.62 24.17 -3.67
CA SER A 138 -23.90 24.73 -4.84
C SER A 138 -23.00 25.94 -4.51
N HIS A 139 -23.50 26.86 -3.68
CA HIS A 139 -22.79 28.07 -3.24
C HIS A 139 -21.56 27.80 -2.34
N ARG A 140 -21.46 26.62 -1.72
CA ARG A 140 -20.36 26.21 -0.82
C ARG A 140 -19.51 25.06 -1.37
N ILE A 141 -19.72 24.63 -2.61
CA ILE A 141 -18.91 23.54 -3.21
C ILE A 141 -17.43 23.87 -3.16
N LEU A 142 -17.03 25.04 -3.67
CA LEU A 142 -15.63 25.44 -3.75
C LEU A 142 -14.93 25.47 -2.37
N PRO A 143 -15.46 26.16 -1.34
CA PRO A 143 -14.85 26.11 -0.02
C PRO A 143 -14.82 24.70 0.60
N ARG A 144 -15.82 23.85 0.34
CA ARG A 144 -15.79 22.44 0.76
C ARG A 144 -14.67 21.66 0.08
N LEU A 145 -14.50 21.79 -1.23
CA LEU A 145 -13.40 21.13 -1.96
C LEU A 145 -12.02 21.60 -1.47
N LEU A 146 -11.87 22.89 -1.14
CA LEU A 146 -10.66 23.43 -0.52
C LEU A 146 -10.41 22.81 0.86
N GLN A 147 -11.43 22.69 1.70
CA GLN A 147 -11.32 22.00 2.99
C GLN A 147 -10.94 20.53 2.84
N LEU A 148 -11.54 19.82 1.88
CA LEU A 148 -11.18 18.43 1.57
C LEU A 148 -9.71 18.31 1.15
N ARG A 149 -9.25 19.21 0.28
CA ARG A 149 -7.85 19.26 -0.17
C ARG A 149 -6.90 19.44 1.01
N GLU A 150 -7.16 20.41 1.88
CA GLU A 150 -6.33 20.63 3.07
C GLU A 150 -6.36 19.43 4.03
N LYS A 151 -7.53 18.82 4.24
CA LYS A 151 -7.64 17.59 5.03
C LYS A 151 -6.77 16.47 4.45
N ILE A 152 -6.83 16.25 3.13
CA ILE A 152 -6.00 15.25 2.45
C ILE A 152 -4.51 15.57 2.64
N LYS A 153 -4.09 16.81 2.39
CA LYS A 153 -2.70 17.25 2.55
C LYS A 153 -2.19 17.05 3.98
N VAL A 154 -2.98 17.42 4.99
CA VAL A 154 -2.65 17.21 6.41
C VAL A 154 -2.53 15.71 6.69
N THR A 155 -3.50 14.89 6.28
CA THR A 155 -3.47 13.44 6.50
C THR A 155 -2.25 12.78 5.85
N GLU A 156 -1.89 13.17 4.62
CA GLU A 156 -0.69 12.68 3.94
C GLU A 156 0.60 13.11 4.63
N SER A 157 0.68 14.38 5.09
CA SER A 157 1.85 14.88 5.82
C SER A 157 2.07 14.13 7.12
N LEU A 158 0.99 13.82 7.86
CA LEU A 158 1.03 13.02 9.08
C LEU A 158 1.46 11.59 8.77
N GLN A 159 0.88 10.96 7.75
CA GLN A 159 1.27 9.62 7.32
C GLN A 159 2.75 9.54 6.92
N LYS A 160 3.30 10.56 6.23
CA LYS A 160 4.73 10.62 5.89
C LYS A 160 5.59 10.67 7.16
N LYS A 161 5.28 11.56 8.11
CA LYS A 161 5.99 11.66 9.40
C LYS A 161 5.94 10.35 10.19
N ILE A 162 4.77 9.71 10.25
CA ILE A 162 4.58 8.42 10.92
C ILE A 162 5.42 7.33 10.24
N ASN A 163 5.37 7.23 8.91
CA ASN A 163 6.15 6.25 8.17
C ASN A 163 7.66 6.46 8.35
N GLN A 164 8.11 7.72 8.43
CA GLN A 164 9.50 8.05 8.72
C GLN A 164 9.91 7.59 10.12
N ALA A 165 9.10 7.90 11.14
CA ALA A 165 9.34 7.46 12.52
C ALA A 165 9.39 5.92 12.62
N LEU A 166 8.46 5.21 11.97
CA LEU A 166 8.46 3.75 11.93
C LEU A 166 9.70 3.18 11.24
N ARG A 167 10.16 3.80 10.14
CA ARG A 167 11.40 3.39 9.45
C ARG A 167 12.62 3.61 10.33
N GLN A 168 12.70 4.76 11.02
CA GLN A 168 13.79 5.05 11.95
C GLN A 168 13.82 4.06 13.12
N HIS A 169 12.67 3.77 13.71
CA HIS A 169 12.56 2.77 14.77
C HIS A 169 13.01 1.38 14.29
N ARG A 170 12.60 0.95 13.09
CA ARG A 170 13.09 -0.32 12.50
C ARG A 170 14.60 -0.30 12.27
N ALA A 171 15.16 0.80 11.81
CA ALA A 171 16.61 0.93 11.62
C ALA A 171 17.37 0.85 12.96
N GLN A 172 16.87 1.50 14.01
CA GLN A 172 17.45 1.40 15.36
C GLN A 172 17.42 -0.04 15.89
N MET A 173 16.31 -0.75 15.67
CA MET A 173 16.19 -2.16 16.05
C MET A 173 17.23 -3.03 15.34
N TRP A 174 17.44 -2.81 14.03
CA TRP A 174 18.49 -3.49 13.26
C TRP A 174 19.89 -3.22 13.81
N VAL A 175 20.22 -1.96 14.11
CA VAL A 175 21.51 -1.59 14.71
C VAL A 175 21.71 -2.30 16.05
N LEU A 176 20.67 -2.34 16.89
CA LEU A 176 20.71 -3.00 18.19
C LEU A 176 20.89 -4.52 18.06
N THR A 177 20.31 -5.15 17.04
CA THR A 177 20.54 -6.55 16.69
C THR A 177 21.99 -6.83 16.31
N VAL A 178 22.56 -6.01 15.44
CA VAL A 178 23.96 -6.17 15.03
C VAL A 178 24.90 -6.02 16.23
N LEU A 179 24.68 -5.01 17.07
CA LEU A 179 25.47 -4.79 18.28
C LEU A 179 25.38 -5.98 19.25
N TYR A 180 24.17 -6.50 19.47
CA TYR A 180 23.95 -7.66 20.32
C TYR A 180 24.68 -8.90 19.80
N LEU A 181 24.60 -9.19 18.49
CA LEU A 181 25.28 -10.32 17.87
C LEU A 181 26.81 -10.21 17.97
N ALA A 182 27.36 -9.00 17.77
CA ALA A 182 28.80 -8.77 17.93
C ALA A 182 29.26 -9.01 19.38
N LEU A 183 28.48 -8.54 20.35
CA LEU A 183 28.79 -8.72 21.76
C LEU A 183 28.68 -10.20 22.18
N LEU A 184 27.65 -10.89 21.69
CA LEU A 184 27.47 -12.33 21.88
C LEU A 184 28.67 -13.10 21.30
N PHE A 185 29.13 -12.78 20.09
CA PHE A 185 30.31 -13.39 19.48
C PHE A 185 31.57 -13.21 20.34
N VAL A 186 31.82 -12.00 20.86
CA VAL A 186 32.98 -11.74 21.73
C VAL A 186 32.92 -12.54 23.02
N VAL A 187 31.75 -12.63 23.66
CA VAL A 187 31.57 -13.41 24.90
C VAL A 187 31.81 -14.90 24.63
N LEU A 188 31.28 -15.42 23.53
CA LEU A 188 31.49 -16.81 23.12
C LEU A 188 32.94 -17.12 22.84
N HIS A 189 33.65 -16.22 22.16
CA HIS A 189 35.05 -16.38 21.83
C HIS A 189 35.96 -16.32 23.06
N LYS A 190 35.71 -15.40 24.00
CA LYS A 190 36.58 -15.20 25.18
C LYS A 190 36.33 -16.18 26.32
N TYR A 191 35.07 -16.48 26.62
CA TYR A 191 34.70 -17.25 27.81
C TYR A 191 34.26 -18.69 27.48
N GLY A 192 33.96 -18.98 26.22
CA GLY A 192 33.43 -20.27 25.78
C GLY A 192 31.96 -20.49 26.18
N TRP A 193 31.27 -21.37 25.45
CA TRP A 193 29.84 -21.62 25.65
C TRP A 193 29.51 -22.24 27.01
N HIS A 194 30.34 -23.17 27.48
CA HIS A 194 30.03 -23.99 28.66
C HIS A 194 30.15 -23.24 29.98
N ALA A 195 31.10 -22.31 30.09
CA ALA A 195 31.35 -21.59 31.33
C ALA A 195 30.22 -20.59 31.69
N GLN A 196 29.58 -19.98 30.69
CA GLN A 196 28.58 -18.92 30.89
C GLN A 196 27.20 -19.19 30.26
N SER A 197 26.88 -20.45 29.96
CA SER A 197 25.65 -20.87 29.27
C SER A 197 24.36 -20.25 29.86
N ARG A 198 24.21 -20.22 31.20
CA ARG A 198 23.03 -19.65 31.88
C ARG A 198 22.87 -18.15 31.62
N LEU A 199 23.95 -17.38 31.70
CA LEU A 199 23.92 -15.93 31.47
C LEU A 199 23.62 -15.61 30.01
N ILE A 200 24.21 -16.37 29.08
CA ILE A 200 23.95 -16.22 27.65
C ILE A 200 22.48 -16.50 27.37
N MET A 201 21.92 -17.59 27.90
CA MET A 201 20.51 -17.95 27.70
C MET A 201 19.55 -16.90 28.26
N ILE A 202 19.81 -16.39 29.47
CA ILE A 202 19.02 -15.29 30.07
C ILE A 202 19.09 -14.04 29.19
N SER A 203 20.27 -13.69 28.67
CA SER A 203 20.45 -12.52 27.79
C SER A 203 19.69 -12.65 26.47
N ILE A 204 19.71 -13.85 25.85
CA ILE A 204 18.99 -14.13 24.60
C ILE A 204 17.49 -14.02 24.84
N LEU A 205 17.00 -14.58 25.94
CA LEU A 205 15.57 -14.54 26.27
C LEU A 205 15.10 -13.10 26.50
N LEU A 206 15.84 -12.32 27.30
CA LEU A 206 15.60 -10.89 27.50
C LEU A 206 15.62 -10.10 26.17
N TYR A 207 16.58 -10.41 25.29
CA TYR A 207 16.71 -9.77 24.00
C TYR A 207 15.52 -10.07 23.08
N ILE A 208 15.12 -11.34 22.95
CA ILE A 208 13.95 -11.76 22.17
C ILE A 208 12.67 -11.13 22.73
N LEU A 209 12.51 -11.09 24.05
CA LEU A 209 11.37 -10.45 24.70
C LEU A 209 11.33 -8.95 24.40
N GLY A 210 12.47 -8.26 24.50
CA GLY A 210 12.60 -6.85 24.16
C GLY A 210 12.28 -6.57 22.68
N LEU A 211 12.80 -7.40 21.77
CA LEU A 211 12.46 -7.34 20.35
C LEU A 211 10.96 -7.51 20.11
N TYR A 212 10.35 -8.52 20.74
CA TYR A 212 8.94 -8.82 20.60
C TYR A 212 8.05 -7.67 21.10
N LEU A 213 8.34 -7.14 22.29
CA LEU A 213 7.62 -6.01 22.86
C LEU A 213 7.72 -4.77 21.97
N SER A 214 8.92 -4.45 21.51
CA SER A 214 9.16 -3.32 20.61
C SER A 214 8.40 -3.46 19.27
N LEU A 215 8.39 -4.66 18.68
CA LEU A 215 7.60 -4.94 17.47
C LEU A 215 6.09 -4.86 17.73
N ARG A 216 5.61 -5.34 18.88
CA ARG A 216 4.20 -5.27 19.26
C ARG A 216 3.75 -3.83 19.44
N ILE A 217 4.54 -3.00 20.11
CA ILE A 217 4.30 -1.56 20.27
C ILE A 217 4.29 -0.88 18.90
N SER A 218 5.28 -1.18 18.05
CA SER A 218 5.37 -0.62 16.69
C SER A 218 4.16 -0.96 15.81
N ARG A 219 3.58 -2.17 15.95
CA ARG A 219 2.35 -2.57 15.23
C ARG A 219 1.08 -1.95 15.84
N GLY A 220 1.08 -1.67 17.14
CA GLY A 220 -0.04 -1.11 17.87
C GLY A 220 -0.29 0.39 17.60
N PHE A 221 0.70 1.11 17.09
CA PHE A 221 0.57 2.52 16.70
C PHE A 221 -0.28 2.70 15.44
N LYS A 222 -1.59 2.50 15.55
CA LYS A 222 -2.58 3.04 14.61
C LYS A 222 -2.96 4.43 15.09
N TRP A 223 -2.24 5.44 14.61
CA TRP A 223 -2.64 6.82 14.82
C TRP A 223 -3.99 7.04 14.11
N LYS A 224 -5.06 7.19 14.88
CA LYS A 224 -6.34 7.70 14.35
C LYS A 224 -6.10 9.15 13.96
N VAL A 225 -6.23 9.44 12.67
CA VAL A 225 -6.26 10.80 12.10
C VAL A 225 -7.70 11.21 11.94
#